data_AF-A0A917ZJE1-F1
#
_entry.id   AF-A0A917ZJE1-F1
#
_cell.length_a   1.000
_cell.length_b   1.000
_cell.length_c   1.000
_cell.angle_alpha   90.00
_cell.angle_beta   90.00
_cell.angle_gamma   90.00
#
_symmetry.space_group_name_H-M   'P 1'
#
loop_
_entity.id
_entity.type
_entity.pdbx_description
1 polymer ?
#
loop_
_entity_poly.entity_id
_entity_poly.type
_entity_poly.pdbx_seq_one_letter_code
_entity_poly.pdbx_strand_id
1 'polypeptide(L)'
;MFIVTKLDRLGRNAMDVCKTVERLAADGIRVHCLALGGVDLTSAAGKITMSVLSAVAEFELDLLIERIQAGIAPAQAEDKELGRPPALSKVQQAEATQRHQAGASVAQVDSPSC
;
A
#
# COMPACT_ATOMS: atom_id res chain seq x y z
N MET A 1 6.20 -22.07 -20.43
CA MET A 1 6.29 -22.54 -19.03
C MET A 1 7.11 -21.53 -18.26
N PHE A 2 6.58 -21.03 -17.14
CA PHE A 2 7.18 -19.99 -16.31
C PHE A 2 7.44 -20.54 -14.91
N ILE A 3 8.66 -20.41 -14.40
CA ILE A 3 9.07 -20.97 -13.12
C ILE A 3 9.53 -19.84 -12.22
N VAL A 4 9.01 -19.80 -11.00
CA VAL A 4 9.44 -18.87 -9.96
C VAL A 4 9.98 -19.63 -8.74
N THR A 5 10.97 -19.05 -8.08
CA THR A 5 11.55 -19.64 -6.88
C THR A 5 10.61 -19.49 -5.68
N LYS A 6 9.90 -18.36 -5.59
CA LYS A 6 8.95 -18.04 -4.51
C LYS A 6 7.76 -17.25 -5.05
N LEU A 7 6.68 -17.23 -4.28
CA LEU A 7 5.41 -16.59 -4.65
C LEU A 7 5.49 -15.05 -4.69
N ASP A 8 6.34 -14.44 -3.85
CA ASP A 8 6.58 -12.99 -3.79
C ASP A 8 7.13 -12.38 -5.10
N ARG A 9 7.56 -13.22 -6.04
CA ARG A 9 8.08 -12.78 -7.35
C ARG A 9 6.99 -12.55 -8.39
N LEU A 10 5.74 -12.87 -8.06
CA LEU A 10 4.59 -12.76 -8.97
C LEU A 10 3.72 -11.52 -8.72
N GLY A 11 3.89 -10.81 -7.61
CA GLY A 11 3.03 -9.66 -7.27
C GLY A 11 3.40 -9.02 -5.93
N ARG A 12 2.76 -7.89 -5.59
CA ARG A 12 3.02 -7.16 -4.33
C ARG A 12 2.12 -7.62 -3.18
N ASN A 13 1.02 -8.27 -3.47
CA ASN A 13 0.07 -8.84 -2.52
C ASN A 13 -0.59 -10.09 -3.13
N ALA A 14 -1.41 -10.80 -2.34
CA ALA A 14 -2.03 -12.05 -2.78
C ALA A 14 -2.96 -11.87 -4.00
N MET A 15 -3.75 -10.80 -4.05
CA MET A 15 -4.60 -10.49 -5.20
C MET A 15 -3.79 -10.25 -6.48
N ASP A 16 -2.68 -9.52 -6.39
CA ASP A 16 -1.78 -9.25 -7.53
C ASP A 16 -1.19 -10.55 -8.08
N VAL A 17 -0.79 -11.46 -7.19
CA VAL A 17 -0.28 -12.78 -7.58
C VAL A 17 -1.35 -13.58 -8.30
N CYS A 18 -2.56 -13.68 -7.74
CA CYS A 18 -3.69 -14.39 -8.36
C CYS A 18 -3.99 -13.84 -9.77
N LYS A 19 -4.11 -12.52 -9.92
CA LYS A 19 -4.34 -11.88 -11.22
C LYS A 19 -3.21 -12.16 -12.21
N THR A 20 -1.97 -12.16 -11.75
CA THR A 20 -0.81 -12.46 -12.61
C THR A 20 -0.83 -13.90 -13.09
N VAL A 21 -1.13 -14.86 -12.20
CA VAL A 21 -1.25 -16.28 -12.56
C VAL A 21 -2.42 -16.50 -13.52
N GLU A 22 -3.58 -15.88 -13.28
CA GLU A 22 -4.76 -15.97 -14.16
C GLU A 22 -4.47 -15.44 -15.56
N ARG A 23 -3.80 -14.28 -15.65
CA ARG A 23 -3.39 -13.71 -16.94
C ARG A 23 -2.46 -14.65 -17.70
N LEU A 24 -1.41 -15.16 -17.03
CA LEU A 24 -0.47 -16.10 -17.64
C LEU A 24 -1.16 -17.41 -18.06
N ALA A 25 -2.11 -17.90 -17.27
CA ALA A 25 -2.89 -19.07 -17.60
C ALA A 25 -3.77 -18.84 -18.85
N ALA A 26 -4.38 -17.66 -18.98
CA ALA A 26 -5.14 -17.27 -20.17
C ALA A 26 -4.28 -17.24 -21.44
N ASP A 27 -3.00 -16.89 -21.30
CA ASP A 27 -2.01 -16.93 -22.39
C ASP A 27 -1.46 -18.36 -22.65
N GLY A 28 -1.99 -19.39 -21.97
CA GLY A 28 -1.54 -20.79 -22.10
C GLY A 28 -0.21 -21.10 -21.40
N ILE A 29 0.25 -20.21 -20.51
CA ILE A 29 1.52 -20.36 -19.79
C ILE A 29 1.27 -21.01 -18.44
N ARG A 30 1.78 -22.25 -18.27
CA ARG A 30 1.85 -22.89 -16.95
C ARG A 30 2.85 -22.18 -16.04
N VAL A 31 2.47 -21.96 -14.79
CA VAL A 31 3.25 -21.25 -13.77
C VAL A 31 3.59 -22.21 -12.63
N HIS A 32 4.88 -22.45 -12.38
CA HIS A 32 5.33 -23.32 -11.30
C HIS A 32 6.07 -22.54 -10.22
N CYS A 33 5.80 -22.86 -8.96
CA CYS A 33 6.48 -22.27 -7.81
C CYS A 33 7.31 -23.31 -7.05
N LEU A 34 8.63 -23.14 -7.01
CA LEU A 34 9.54 -24.09 -6.37
C LEU A 34 9.37 -24.15 -4.85
N ALA A 35 9.13 -23.00 -4.20
CA ALA A 35 8.88 -22.94 -2.76
C ALA A 35 7.62 -23.70 -2.31
N LEU A 36 6.67 -23.94 -3.22
CA LEU A 36 5.47 -24.73 -2.97
C LEU A 36 5.64 -26.19 -3.43
N GLY A 37 6.88 -26.70 -3.47
CA GLY A 37 7.17 -28.07 -3.92
C GLY A 37 7.04 -28.25 -5.44
N GLY A 38 7.15 -27.18 -6.22
CA GLY A 38 7.05 -27.22 -7.68
C GLY A 38 5.62 -27.28 -8.22
N VAL A 39 4.62 -26.98 -7.38
CA VAL A 39 3.20 -26.97 -7.74
C VAL A 39 2.94 -26.08 -8.96
N ASP A 40 2.14 -26.60 -9.89
CA ASP A 40 1.56 -25.83 -11.00
C ASP A 40 0.40 -24.99 -10.47
N LEU A 41 0.60 -23.67 -10.40
CA LEU A 41 -0.37 -22.69 -9.94
C LEU A 41 -1.55 -22.51 -10.92
N THR A 42 -1.42 -22.97 -12.16
CA THR A 42 -2.48 -22.89 -13.18
C THR A 42 -3.43 -24.09 -13.16
N SER A 43 -3.04 -25.16 -12.44
CA SER A 43 -3.85 -26.37 -12.24
C SER A 43 -5.04 -26.12 -11.31
N ALA A 44 -6.05 -26.99 -11.33
CA ALA A 44 -7.19 -26.90 -10.41
C ALA A 44 -6.76 -26.92 -8.92
N ALA A 45 -5.80 -27.79 -8.57
CA ALA A 45 -5.23 -27.84 -7.23
C ALA A 45 -4.45 -26.55 -6.90
N GLY A 46 -3.65 -26.04 -7.85
CA GLY A 46 -2.93 -24.78 -7.71
C GLY A 46 -3.85 -23.59 -7.46
N LYS A 47 -4.97 -23.51 -8.17
CA LYS A 47 -5.99 -22.47 -7.97
C LYS A 47 -6.60 -22.51 -6.57
N ILE A 48 -6.90 -23.70 -6.04
CA ILE A 48 -7.41 -23.85 -4.67
C ILE A 48 -6.34 -23.40 -3.67
N THR A 49 -5.09 -23.85 -3.83
CA THR A 49 -3.98 -23.43 -2.96
C THR A 49 -3.81 -21.91 -2.95
N MET A 50 -3.85 -21.28 -4.13
CA MET A 50 -3.78 -19.82 -4.27
C MET A 50 -4.96 -19.10 -3.59
N SER A 51 -6.17 -19.65 -3.71
CA SER A 51 -7.38 -19.09 -3.08
C SER A 51 -7.30 -19.15 -1.56
N VAL A 52 -6.86 -20.29 -1.00
CA VAL A 52 -6.66 -20.46 0.44
C VAL A 52 -5.59 -19.51 0.96
N LEU A 53 -4.44 -19.42 0.28
CA LEU A 53 -3.37 -18.48 0.66
C LEU A 53 -3.83 -17.03 0.61
N SER A 54 -4.65 -16.67 -0.38
CA SER A 54 -5.21 -15.32 -0.50
C SER A 54 -6.18 -15.01 0.64
N ALA A 55 -7.08 -15.95 0.97
CA ALA A 55 -8.01 -15.78 2.08
C ALA A 55 -7.28 -15.63 3.43
N VAL A 56 -6.21 -16.39 3.65
CA VAL A 56 -5.37 -16.25 4.86
C VAL A 56 -4.69 -14.88 4.89
N ALA A 57 -4.11 -14.43 3.78
CA ALA A 57 -3.43 -13.15 3.71
C ALA A 57 -4.40 -11.96 3.94
N GLU A 58 -5.62 -12.04 3.41
CA GLU A 58 -6.68 -11.04 3.64
C GLU A 58 -7.09 -11.02 5.12
N PHE A 59 -7.31 -12.18 5.72
CA PHE A 59 -7.62 -12.29 7.15
C PHE A 59 -6.53 -11.69 8.05
N GLU A 60 -5.26 -11.98 7.78
CA GLU A 60 -4.15 -11.39 8.54
C GLU A 60 -4.08 -9.86 8.39
N LEU A 61 -4.38 -9.35 7.20
CA LEU A 61 -4.42 -7.92 6.94
C LEU A 61 -5.57 -7.25 7.69
N ASP A 62 -6.75 -7.84 7.72
CA ASP A 62 -7.91 -7.31 8.46
C ASP A 62 -7.60 -7.23 9.95
N LEU A 63 -7.03 -8.28 10.55
CA LEU A 63 -6.60 -8.26 11.95
C LEU A 63 -5.53 -7.20 12.23
N LEU A 64 -4.61 -6.98 11.28
CA LEU A 64 -3.60 -5.94 11.40
C LEU A 64 -4.24 -4.54 11.37
N ILE A 65 -5.20 -4.31 10.47
CA ILE A 65 -5.93 -3.05 10.37
C ILE A 65 -6.71 -2.77 11.65
N GLU A 66 -7.44 -3.76 12.17
CA GLU A 66 -8.17 -3.65 13.44
C GLU A 66 -7.23 -3.24 14.58
N ARG A 67 -6.05 -3.88 14.67
CA ARG A 67 -5.04 -3.54 15.69
C ARG A 67 -4.52 -2.11 15.54
N ILE A 68 -4.27 -1.67 14.31
CA ILE A 68 -3.80 -0.31 14.03
C ILE A 68 -4.87 0.70 14.44
N GLN A 69 -6.13 0.47 14.09
CA GLN A 69 -7.26 1.34 14.45
C GLN A 69 -7.42 1.43 15.98
N ALA A 70 -7.35 0.29 16.69
CA ALA A 70 -7.40 0.27 18.14
C ALA A 70 -6.23 1.05 18.79
N GLY A 71 -5.05 1.03 18.19
CA GLY A 71 -3.89 1.80 18.66
C GLY A 71 -3.98 3.30 18.39
N ILE A 72 -4.66 3.70 17.31
CA ILE A 72 -4.83 5.11 16.91
C ILE A 72 -6.04 5.77 17.61
N ALA A 73 -7.05 4.99 18.00
CA ALA A 73 -8.27 5.50 18.62
C ALA A 73 -8.03 6.41 19.85
N PRO A 74 -7.10 6.10 20.78
CA PRO A 74 -6.81 7.01 21.90
C PRO A 74 -6.21 8.34 21.44
N ALA A 75 -5.30 8.34 20.46
CA ALA A 75 -4.69 9.55 19.93
C ALA A 75 -5.71 10.44 19.22
N GLN A 76 -6.67 9.84 18.51
CA GLN A 76 -7.80 10.56 17.92
C GLN A 76 -8.73 11.14 18.98
N ALA A 77 -8.99 10.41 20.07
CA ALA A 77 -9.82 10.90 21.18
C ALA A 77 -9.18 12.07 21.95
N GLU A 78 -7.85 12.19 21.89
CA GLU A 78 -7.09 13.29 22.48
C GLU A 78 -6.87 14.48 21.52
N ASP A 79 -7.54 14.51 20.36
CA ASP A 79 -7.35 15.53 19.30
C ASP A 79 -5.87 15.73 18.88
N LYS A 80 -5.04 14.68 19.01
CA LYS A 80 -3.66 14.73 18.52
C LYS A 80 -3.65 14.68 17.00
N GLU A 81 -3.04 15.69 16.38
CA GLU A 81 -2.79 15.70 14.94
C GLU A 81 -1.89 14.51 14.55
N LEU A 82 -2.45 13.58 13.77
CA LEU A 82 -1.72 12.46 13.21
C LEU A 82 -1.10 12.86 11.87
N GLY A 83 0.16 12.49 11.64
CA GLY A 83 0.86 12.71 10.38
C GLY A 83 2.08 13.61 10.52
N ARG A 84 2.53 14.16 9.40
CA ARG A 84 3.71 15.05 9.38
C ARG A 84 3.35 16.37 10.06
N PRO A 85 4.13 16.84 11.05
CA PRO A 85 3.88 18.15 11.65
C PRO A 85 3.99 19.25 10.58
N PRO A 86 3.17 20.30 10.67
CA PRO A 86 3.22 21.40 9.73
C PRO A 86 4.62 22.06 9.75
N ALA A 87 5.18 22.30 8.57
CA ALA A 87 6.52 22.91 8.43
C ALA A 87 6.54 24.39 8.85
N LEU A 88 5.39 25.06 8.76
CA LEU A 88 5.21 26.45 9.15
C LEU A 88 4.30 26.54 10.37
N SER A 89 4.65 27.40 11.32
CA SER A 89 3.75 27.77 12.43
C SER A 89 2.47 28.43 11.92
N LYS A 90 1.40 28.45 12.73
CA LYS A 90 0.14 29.14 12.37
C LYS A 90 0.35 30.61 11.99
N VAL A 91 1.32 31.28 12.64
CA VAL A 91 1.69 32.68 12.35
C VAL A 91 2.30 32.78 10.96
N GLN A 92 3.27 31.92 10.64
CA GLN A 92 3.91 31.91 9.31
C GLN A 92 2.92 31.54 8.19
N GLN A 93 1.97 30.65 8.46
CA GLN A 93 0.90 30.32 7.50
C GLN A 93 -0.03 31.52 7.25
N ALA A 94 -0.40 32.26 8.31
CA ALA A 94 -1.21 33.46 8.19
C ALA A 94 -0.47 34.57 7.42
N GLU A 95 0.81 34.79 7.73
CA GLU A 95 1.66 35.75 7.03
C GLU A 95 1.80 35.40 5.54
N ALA A 96 2.09 34.13 5.23
CA ALA A 96 2.19 33.66 3.85
C ALA A 96 0.86 33.86 3.08
N THR A 97 -0.27 33.55 3.73
CA THR A 97 -1.61 33.74 3.14
C THR A 97 -1.90 35.21 2.89
N GLN A 98 -1.55 36.09 3.83
CA GLN A 98 -1.74 37.54 3.70
C GLN A 98 -0.87 38.13 2.59
N ARG A 99 0.40 37.74 2.50
CA ARG A 99 1.32 38.19 1.43
C ARG A 99 0.83 37.75 0.05
N HIS A 100 0.34 36.51 -0.06
CA HIS A 100 -0.26 36.01 -1.30
C HIS A 100 -1.53 36.78 -1.68
N GLN A 101 -2.43 37.05 -0.72
CA GLN A 101 -3.65 37.85 -0.96
C GLN A 101 -3.34 39.31 -1.34
N ALA A 102 -2.24 39.87 -0.83
CA ALA A 102 -1.74 41.20 -1.20
C ALA A 102 -1.06 41.25 -2.59
N GLY A 103 -1.04 40.14 -3.33
CA GLY A 103 -0.52 40.07 -4.70
C GLY A 103 0.97 39.70 -4.81
N ALA A 104 1.62 39.27 -3.72
CA ALA A 104 2.96 38.73 -3.80
C ALA A 104 2.97 37.40 -4.57
N SER A 105 3.94 37.23 -5.47
CA SER A 105 4.14 35.98 -6.20
C SER A 105 4.60 34.86 -5.27
N VAL A 106 4.35 33.60 -5.63
CA VAL A 106 4.73 32.42 -4.82
C VAL A 106 6.23 32.43 -4.47
N ALA A 107 7.10 32.83 -5.40
CA ALA A 107 8.53 32.96 -5.13
C ALA A 107 8.87 34.03 -4.07
N GLN A 108 8.10 35.12 -4.00
CA GLN A 108 8.25 36.18 -3.00
C GLN A 108 7.70 35.78 -1.63
N VAL A 109 6.72 34.87 -1.58
CA VAL A 109 6.16 34.30 -0.34
C VAL A 109 7.10 33.23 0.24
N ASP A 110 7.78 32.46 -0.61
CA ASP A 110 8.68 31.36 -0.23
C ASP A 110 10.12 31.84 0.07
N SER A 111 10.41 33.12 -0.17
CA SER A 111 11.70 33.73 0.16
C SER A 111 11.82 33.94 1.68
N PRO A 112 12.91 33.50 2.34
CA PRO A 112 13.09 33.72 3.77
C PRO A 112 13.11 35.23 4.05
N SER A 113 12.17 35.69 4.89
CA SER A 113 12.20 37.03 5.47
C SER A 113 13.51 37.16 6.25
N CYS A 114 14.42 38.01 5.78
CA CYS A 114 15.65 38.35 6.50
C CYS A 114 15.35 39.20 7.73
#